data_AF-A0AAE0Z442-F1
#
_entry.id   AF-A0AAE0Z442-F1
#
_cell.length_a   1.000
_cell.length_b   1.000
_cell.length_c   1.000
_cell.angle_alpha   90.00
_cell.angle_beta   90.00
_cell.angle_gamma   90.00
#
_symmetry.space_group_name_H-M   'P 1'
#
loop_
_entity.id
_entity.type
_entity.pdbx_description
1 polymer ?
#
loop_
_entity_poly.entity_id
_entity_poly.type
_entity_poly.pdbx_seq_one_letter_code
_entity_poly.pdbx_strand_id
1 'polypeptide(L)'
;MAINDISSHANRSVMPSLGTSDHKPVIITISGKANNEYSTFPRWNYKKKGNWEKFGKLTDNYTAGINCKTKHLDCSTSEMVKAILRAAKESIPRGARKEYSPN
;
A
#
# COMPACT_ATOMS: atom_id res chain seq x y z
N MET A 1 26.16 -3.93 19.77
CA MET A 1 27.13 -3.46 18.75
C MET A 1 26.74 -4.05 17.41
N ALA A 2 26.05 -3.30 16.54
CA ALA A 2 25.62 -3.78 15.21
C ALA A 2 25.81 -2.72 14.10
N ILE A 3 26.11 -1.48 14.49
CA ILE A 3 26.24 -0.30 13.61
C ILE A 3 27.62 -0.19 12.95
N ASN A 4 28.66 -0.74 13.57
CA ASN A 4 30.03 -0.66 13.05
C ASN A 4 30.32 -1.64 11.90
N ASP A 5 29.45 -2.62 11.69
CA ASP A 5 29.67 -3.70 10.73
C ASP A 5 29.19 -3.34 9.31
N ILE A 6 28.11 -2.55 9.21
CA ILE A 6 27.57 -2.14 7.91
C ILE A 6 28.33 -0.93 7.35
N SER A 7 28.81 -0.03 8.22
CA SER A 7 29.52 1.19 7.79
C SER A 7 30.84 0.89 7.09
N SER A 8 31.57 -0.15 7.53
CA SER A 8 32.82 -0.60 6.90
C SER A 8 32.62 -1.22 5.51
N HIS A 9 31.39 -1.67 5.20
CA HIS A 9 31.03 -2.27 3.92
C HIS A 9 30.17 -1.36 3.05
N ALA A 10 29.86 -0.13 3.49
CA ALA A 10 29.02 0.81 2.78
C ALA A 10 29.85 1.93 2.15
N ASN A 11 29.75 2.09 0.83
CA ASN A 11 30.30 3.23 0.10
C ASN A 11 29.17 4.19 -0.28
N ARG A 12 29.35 5.49 0.00
CA ARG A 12 28.40 6.54 -0.37
C ARG A 12 28.94 7.37 -1.52
N SER A 13 28.15 7.54 -2.56
CA SER A 13 28.43 8.45 -3.67
C SER A 13 27.25 9.41 -3.91
N VAL A 14 27.54 10.60 -4.42
CA VAL A 14 26.54 11.58 -4.82
C VAL A 14 26.53 11.64 -6.33
N MET A 15 25.37 11.36 -6.94
CA MET A 15 25.22 11.42 -8.38
C MET A 15 25.08 12.86 -8.88
N PRO A 16 25.38 13.11 -10.16
CA PRO A 16 24.93 14.32 -10.84
C PRO A 16 23.41 14.48 -10.75
N SER A 17 22.94 15.72 -10.87
CA SER A 17 21.50 16.00 -10.97
C SER A 17 20.92 15.29 -12.19
N LEU A 18 19.73 14.72 -12.01
CA LEU A 18 19.00 14.08 -13.09
C LEU A 18 18.04 15.11 -13.69
N GLY A 19 18.26 15.45 -14.96
CA GLY A 19 17.44 16.43 -15.68
C GLY A 19 17.52 17.83 -15.06
N THR A 20 16.36 18.45 -14.84
CA THR A 20 16.23 19.82 -14.31
C THR A 20 16.06 19.86 -12.79
N SER A 21 16.22 18.73 -12.09
CA SER A 21 16.10 18.71 -10.63
C SER A 21 17.35 19.28 -9.98
N ASP A 22 17.18 20.22 -9.06
CA ASP A 22 18.28 20.75 -8.25
C ASP A 22 18.79 19.75 -7.19
N HIS A 23 18.05 18.65 -6.98
CA HIS A 23 18.44 17.61 -6.04
C HIS A 23 19.40 16.60 -6.68
N LYS A 24 20.47 16.28 -5.94
CA LYS A 24 21.44 15.26 -6.32
C LYS A 24 21.15 13.95 -5.59
N PRO A 25 20.91 12.84 -6.30
CA PRO A 25 20.72 11.54 -5.66
C PRO A 25 21.95 11.12 -4.87
N VAL A 26 21.73 10.43 -3.75
CA VAL A 26 22.79 9.77 -2.99
C VAL A 26 22.65 8.27 -3.19
N ILE A 27 23.69 7.63 -3.71
CA ILE A 27 23.79 6.18 -3.80
C ILE A 27 24.61 5.68 -2.61
N ILE A 28 24.11 4.63 -1.95
CA ILE A 28 24.86 3.89 -0.94
C ILE A 28 25.00 2.46 -1.48
N THR A 29 26.22 2.05 -1.79
CA THR A 29 26.58 0.70 -2.23
C THR A 29 27.05 -0.09 -1.03
N ILE A 30 26.41 -1.21 -0.70
CA ILE A 30 26.84 -2.08 0.39
C ILE A 30 27.46 -3.34 -0.21
N SER A 31 28.73 -3.59 0.13
CA SER A 31 29.50 -4.75 -0.29
C SER A 31 29.10 -5.97 0.53
N GLY A 32 28.40 -6.93 -0.07
CA GLY A 32 27.99 -8.17 0.56
C GLY A 32 27.14 -9.03 -0.37
N LYS A 33 27.05 -10.34 -0.10
CA LYS A 33 26.08 -11.20 -0.81
C LYS A 33 24.68 -10.79 -0.38
N ALA A 34 23.86 -10.35 -1.32
CA ALA A 34 22.43 -10.22 -1.08
C ALA A 34 21.88 -11.62 -0.78
N ASN A 35 21.46 -11.87 0.45
CA ASN A 35 20.60 -13.01 0.74
C ASN A 35 19.27 -12.72 0.02
N ASN A 36 19.13 -13.25 -1.18
CA ASN A 36 17.95 -13.09 -2.05
C ASN A 36 16.73 -13.86 -1.54
N GLU A 37 16.62 -14.11 -0.24
CA GLU A 37 15.37 -14.50 0.39
C GLU A 37 14.46 -13.28 0.48
N TYR A 38 14.11 -12.73 -0.69
CA TYR A 38 13.00 -11.81 -0.77
C TYR A 38 11.75 -12.62 -0.44
N SER A 39 11.09 -12.22 0.64
CA SER A 39 9.73 -12.68 0.87
C SER A 39 8.90 -12.36 -0.37
N THR A 40 8.43 -13.41 -1.05
CA THR A 40 7.55 -13.37 -2.25
C THR A 40 6.16 -12.81 -1.95
N PHE A 41 5.97 -12.36 -0.71
CA PHE A 41 4.76 -11.74 -0.24
C PHE A 41 4.36 -10.59 -1.17
N PRO A 42 3.19 -10.68 -1.82
CA PRO A 42 2.74 -9.66 -2.73
C PRO A 42 2.56 -8.35 -1.96
N ARG A 43 3.49 -7.42 -2.23
CA ARG A 43 3.37 -6.03 -1.78
C ARG A 43 2.17 -5.38 -2.46
N TRP A 44 1.66 -4.34 -1.82
CA TRP A 44 0.45 -3.65 -2.22
C TRP A 44 0.54 -3.18 -3.68
N ASN A 45 -0.08 -3.92 -4.60
CA ASN A 45 -0.17 -3.54 -6.01
C ASN A 45 -1.64 -3.38 -6.38
N TYR A 46 -2.18 -2.18 -6.09
CA TYR A 46 -3.60 -1.83 -6.28
C TYR A 46 -4.11 -2.20 -7.68
N LYS A 47 -3.30 -2.02 -8.73
CA LYS A 47 -3.75 -2.22 -10.12
C LYS A 47 -3.90 -3.68 -10.54
N LYS A 48 -3.12 -4.61 -9.99
CA LYS A 48 -3.02 -6.00 -10.51
C LYS A 48 -3.77 -7.06 -9.71
N LYS A 49 -4.29 -6.74 -8.51
CA LYS A 49 -4.86 -7.77 -7.62
C LYS A 49 -6.30 -7.53 -7.18
N GLY A 50 -6.86 -6.33 -7.33
CA GLY A 50 -8.28 -6.10 -7.04
C GLY A 50 -9.17 -6.67 -8.14
N ASN A 51 -10.20 -7.44 -7.77
CA ASN A 51 -11.29 -7.77 -8.68
C ASN A 51 -12.28 -6.59 -8.73
N TRP A 52 -11.97 -5.60 -9.56
CA TRP A 52 -12.73 -4.35 -9.66
C TRP A 52 -14.16 -4.54 -10.17
N GLU A 53 -14.39 -5.54 -11.03
CA GLU A 53 -15.73 -5.89 -11.48
C GLU A 53 -16.59 -6.41 -10.31
N LYS A 54 -16.02 -7.31 -9.50
CA LYS A 54 -16.66 -7.78 -8.26
C LYS A 54 -16.87 -6.65 -7.27
N PHE A 55 -15.90 -5.74 -7.13
CA PHE A 55 -16.02 -4.57 -6.27
C PHE A 55 -17.22 -3.69 -6.68
N GLY A 56 -17.36 -3.38 -7.97
CA GLY A 56 -18.48 -2.60 -8.49
C GLY A 56 -19.82 -3.27 -8.21
N LYS A 57 -19.97 -4.55 -8.61
CA LYS A 57 -21.19 -5.34 -8.36
C LYS A 57 -21.58 -5.38 -6.88
N LEU A 58 -20.61 -5.61 -5.99
CA LEU A 58 -20.86 -5.63 -4.54
C LEU A 58 -21.21 -4.25 -3.99
N THR A 59 -20.58 -3.19 -4.49
CA THR A 59 -20.88 -1.82 -4.07
C THR A 59 -22.31 -1.44 -4.46
N ASP A 60 -22.73 -1.73 -5.68
CA ASP A 60 -24.09 -1.47 -6.15
C ASP A 60 -25.10 -2.26 -5.30
N ASN A 61 -24.85 -3.56 -5.09
CA ASN A 61 -25.70 -4.42 -4.29
C ASN A 61 -25.83 -3.94 -2.83
N TYR A 62 -24.72 -3.54 -2.20
CA TYR A 62 -24.72 -3.13 -0.80
C TYR A 62 -25.23 -1.70 -0.60
N THR A 63 -25.21 -0.85 -1.62
CA THR A 63 -25.72 0.53 -1.54
C THR A 63 -27.17 0.68 -1.98
N ALA A 64 -27.72 -0.25 -2.78
CA ALA A 64 -29.08 -0.19 -3.33
C ALA A 64 -30.20 0.02 -2.28
N GLY A 65 -30.00 -0.48 -1.06
CA GLY A 65 -30.98 -0.38 0.04
C GLY A 65 -30.78 0.80 1.00
N ILE A 66 -29.81 1.67 0.78
CA ILE A 66 -29.50 2.77 1.71
C ILE A 66 -30.57 3.85 1.57
N ASN A 67 -31.30 4.09 2.68
CA ASN A 67 -32.37 5.06 2.70
C ASN A 67 -31.85 6.47 2.97
N CYS A 68 -31.54 7.21 1.91
CA CYS A 68 -31.10 8.61 1.99
C CYS A 68 -32.24 9.62 2.18
N LYS A 69 -33.51 9.21 2.13
CA LYS A 69 -34.67 10.11 2.15
C LYS A 69 -35.22 10.34 3.55
N THR A 70 -35.23 9.30 4.39
CA THR A 70 -35.87 9.36 5.71
C THR A 70 -34.91 9.18 6.88
N LYS A 71 -33.67 8.74 6.64
CA LYS A 71 -32.64 8.68 7.68
C LYS A 71 -31.86 9.99 7.75
N HIS A 72 -31.38 10.30 8.95
CA HIS A 72 -30.40 11.37 9.16
C HIS A 72 -29.16 11.15 8.28
N LEU A 73 -28.61 12.24 7.75
CA LEU A 73 -27.50 12.20 6.78
C LEU A 73 -26.31 11.38 7.30
N ASP A 74 -25.94 11.56 8.57
CA ASP A 74 -24.82 10.83 9.18
C ASP A 74 -25.05 9.31 9.23
N CYS A 75 -26.30 8.88 9.45
CA CYS A 75 -26.65 7.47 9.45
C CYS A 75 -26.50 6.87 8.06
N SER A 76 -27.05 7.54 7.05
CA SER A 76 -26.95 7.12 5.64
C SER A 76 -25.49 7.10 5.16
N THR A 77 -24.70 8.09 5.57
CA THR A 77 -23.26 8.18 5.25
C THR A 77 -22.49 7.04 5.92
N SER A 78 -22.77 6.74 7.20
CA SER A 78 -22.16 5.61 7.91
C SER A 78 -22.48 4.27 7.24
N GLU A 79 -23.72 4.08 6.79
CA GLU A 79 -24.16 2.88 6.06
C GLU A 79 -23.45 2.75 4.71
N MET A 80 -23.29 3.85 3.98
CA MET A 80 -22.57 3.89 2.71
C MET A 80 -21.09 3.54 2.89
N VAL A 81 -20.43 4.12 3.90
CA VAL A 81 -19.03 3.80 4.23
C VAL A 81 -18.88 2.32 4.58
N LYS A 82 -19.79 1.76 5.39
CA LYS A 82 -19.78 0.33 5.75
C LYS A 82 -19.98 -0.56 4.52
N ALA A 83 -20.88 -0.21 3.62
CA ALA A 83 -21.13 -0.93 2.37
C ALA A 83 -19.89 -0.97 1.47
N ILE A 84 -19.26 0.19 1.24
CA ILE A 84 -18.04 0.30 0.41
C ILE A 84 -16.87 -0.47 1.04
N LEU A 85 -16.66 -0.34 2.36
CA LEU A 85 -15.60 -1.06 3.06
C LEU A 85 -15.81 -2.58 3.01
N ARG A 86 -17.07 -3.04 3.08
CA ARG A 86 -17.42 -4.45 2.93
C ARG A 86 -17.09 -4.95 1.53
N ALA A 87 -17.54 -4.26 0.49
CA ALA A 87 -17.24 -4.60 -0.90
C ALA A 87 -15.71 -4.66 -1.13
N ALA A 88 -14.96 -3.69 -0.61
CA ALA A 88 -13.50 -3.64 -0.71
C ALA A 88 -12.82 -4.85 -0.03
N LYS A 89 -13.25 -5.23 1.18
CA LYS A 89 -12.69 -6.40 1.89
C LYS A 89 -12.89 -7.71 1.12
N GLU A 90 -13.99 -7.84 0.38
CA GLU A 90 -14.36 -9.08 -0.33
C GLU A 90 -13.78 -9.18 -1.75
N SER A 91 -13.31 -8.06 -2.32
CA SER A 91 -12.89 -7.97 -3.73
C SER A 91 -11.44 -7.52 -3.91
N ILE A 92 -10.85 -6.85 -2.91
CA ILE A 92 -9.47 -6.37 -2.93
C ILE A 92 -8.67 -7.21 -1.93
N PRO A 93 -7.76 -8.09 -2.40
CA PRO A 93 -6.95 -8.88 -1.50
C PRO A 93 -6.05 -7.97 -0.69
N ARG A 94 -6.06 -8.15 0.64
CA ARG A 94 -5.15 -7.45 1.54
C ARG A 94 -3.72 -7.88 1.22
N GLY A 95 -2.83 -6.89 1.05
CA GLY A 95 -1.42 -7.13 0.86
C GLY A 95 -0.80 -7.90 2.02
N ALA A 96 0.46 -8.29 1.86
CA ALA A 96 1.19 -9.23 2.72
C ALA A 96 1.28 -8.97 4.23
N ARG A 97 0.82 -7.84 4.76
CA ARG A 97 0.78 -7.61 6.21
C ARG A 97 -0.65 -7.52 6.71
N LYS A 98 -1.02 -8.46 7.58
CA LYS A 98 -2.20 -8.33 8.46
C LYS A 98 -1.97 -7.27 9.54
N GLU A 99 -0.72 -7.11 9.98
CA GLU A 99 -0.30 -6.18 11.02
C GLU A 99 0.85 -5.32 10.49
N TYR A 100 0.53 -4.08 10.13
CA TYR A 100 1.55 -3.07 9.86
C TYR A 100 1.80 -2.30 11.15
N SER A 101 2.92 -2.58 11.81
CA SER A 101 3.49 -1.66 12.80
C SER A 101 4.55 -0.80 12.09
N PRO A 102 4.43 0.53 12.11
CA PRO A 102 5.54 1.40 11.75
C PRO A 102 6.66 1.17 12.79
N ASN A 103 7.85 0.84 12.31
CA ASN A 103 9.07 0.92 13.12
C ASN A 103 9.57 2.35 13.15
#